data_AF-A0AA45WW61-F1
#
_entry.id   AF-A0AA45WW61-F1
#
_cell.length_a   1.000
_cell.length_b   1.000
_cell.length_c   1.000
_cell.angle_alpha   90.00
_cell.angle_beta   90.00
_cell.angle_gamma   90.00
#
_symmetry.space_group_name_H-M   'P 1'
#
loop_
_entity.id
_entity.type
_entity.pdbx_description
1 polymer ?
#
loop_
_entity_poly.entity_id
_entity_poly.type
_entity_poly.pdbx_seq_one_letter_code
_entity_poly.pdbx_strand_id
1 'polypeptide(L)'
;MKNYIIAIVLSFLVFSGGVDVLTMLFVIVSAALFPFSALVWDELMNLMMGGNFIILPLPIMLVWKLFKLLLLFLFAFIIAPVGIAYIAIRNKYA
;
A
#
# COMPACT_ATOMS: atom_id res chain seq x y z
N MET A 1 -28.35 6.66 -11.29
CA MET A 1 -29.19 6.29 -10.13
C MET A 1 -29.10 4.81 -9.70
N LYS A 2 -28.52 3.88 -10.47
CA LYS A 2 -28.45 2.45 -10.11
C LYS A 2 -27.39 2.09 -9.04
N ASN A 3 -26.37 2.93 -8.84
CA ASN A 3 -25.26 2.63 -7.91
C ASN A 3 -25.51 2.98 -6.43
N TYR A 4 -26.56 3.75 -6.09
CA TYR A 4 -26.80 4.15 -4.70
C TYR A 4 -27.43 3.02 -3.86
N ILE A 5 -28.25 2.18 -4.49
CA ILE A 5 -28.90 1.04 -3.83
C ILE A 5 -27.86 -0.01 -3.44
N ILE A 6 -26.84 -0.22 -4.29
CA ILE A 6 -25.74 -1.15 -4.03
C ILE A 6 -24.90 -0.69 -2.84
N ALA A 7 -24.71 0.63 -2.66
CA ALA A 7 -23.97 1.18 -1.53
C ALA A 7 -24.68 0.98 -0.17
N ILE A 8 -26.02 1.11 -0.15
CA ILE A 8 -26.84 0.92 1.06
C ILE A 8 -26.91 -0.57 1.44
N VAL A 9 -26.97 -1.47 0.46
CA VAL A 9 -27.00 -2.92 0.73
C VAL A 9 -25.64 -3.42 1.24
N LEU A 10 -24.53 -2.89 0.70
CA LEU A 10 -23.19 -3.21 1.17
C LEU A 10 -22.92 -2.69 2.58
N SER A 11 -23.43 -1.51 2.96
CA SER A 11 -23.25 -0.99 4.32
C SER A 11 -24.04 -1.79 5.36
N PHE A 12 -25.20 -2.34 5.01
CA PHE A 12 -26.01 -3.18 5.90
C PHE A 12 -25.39 -4.57 6.12
N LEU A 13 -24.74 -5.14 5.10
CA LEU A 13 -24.08 -6.45 5.17
C LEU A 13 -22.84 -6.43 6.09
N VAL A 14 -22.10 -5.33 6.11
CA VAL A 14 -20.93 -5.15 7.00
C VAL A 14 -21.35 -5.00 8.47
N PHE A 15 -22.53 -4.42 8.75
CA PHE A 15 -23.05 -4.28 10.11
C PHE A 15 -23.45 -5.62 10.73
N SER A 16 -23.84 -6.61 9.91
CA SER A 16 -24.25 -7.94 10.37
C SER A 16 -23.06 -8.86 10.73
N GLY A 17 -21.82 -8.49 10.36
CA GLY A 17 -20.66 -9.37 10.43
C GLY A 17 -19.86 -9.34 11.73
N GLY A 18 -20.21 -8.50 12.72
CA GLY A 18 -19.47 -8.43 13.98
C GLY A 18 -17.98 -8.12 13.78
N VAL A 19 -17.65 -7.24 12.84
CA VAL A 19 -16.27 -6.80 12.62
C VAL A 19 -15.92 -5.73 13.64
N ASP A 20 -14.94 -6.04 14.49
CA ASP A 20 -14.44 -5.12 15.50
C ASP A 20 -13.99 -3.80 14.87
N VAL A 21 -14.40 -2.69 15.47
CA VAL A 21 -14.00 -1.31 15.09
C VAL A 21 -12.47 -1.19 14.97
N LEU A 22 -11.75 -1.98 15.77
CA LEU A 22 -10.30 -2.08 15.75
C LEU A 22 -9.74 -2.55 14.39
N THR A 23 -10.37 -3.56 13.77
CA THR A 23 -9.93 -4.09 12.46
C THR A 23 -10.19 -3.09 11.34
N MET A 24 -11.30 -2.35 11.43
CA MET A 24 -11.64 -1.30 10.48
C MET A 24 -10.63 -0.14 10.54
N LEU A 25 -10.30 0.31 11.76
CA LEU A 25 -9.25 1.32 11.98
C LEU A 25 -7.88 0.84 11.50
N PHE A 26 -7.53 -0.43 11.76
CA PHE A 26 -6.25 -1.00 11.32
C PHE A 26 -6.13 -1.02 9.79
N VAL A 27 -7.20 -1.37 9.06
CA VAL A 27 -7.22 -1.35 7.59
C VAL A 27 -7.10 0.07 7.06
N ILE A 28 -7.80 1.04 7.65
CA ILE A 28 -7.72 2.45 7.24
C ILE A 28 -6.31 3.00 7.44
N VAL A 29 -5.71 2.76 8.60
CA VAL A 29 -4.33 3.19 8.91
C VAL A 29 -3.36 2.48 7.97
N SER A 30 -3.47 1.17 7.78
CA SER A 30 -2.62 0.42 6.86
C SER A 30 -2.75 0.90 5.40
N ALA A 31 -3.96 1.27 4.96
CA ALA A 31 -4.21 1.83 3.64
C ALA A 31 -3.59 3.24 3.49
N ALA A 32 -3.61 4.05 4.54
CA ALA A 32 -2.94 5.36 4.56
C ALA A 32 -1.40 5.22 4.61
N LEU A 33 -0.88 4.19 5.27
CA LEU A 33 0.55 3.90 5.37
C LEU A 33 1.11 3.21 4.11
N PHE A 34 0.25 2.53 3.35
CA PHE A 34 0.61 1.82 2.12
C PHE A 34 1.36 2.68 1.07
N PRO A 35 0.90 3.90 0.70
CA PRO A 35 1.63 4.73 -0.26
C PRO A 35 3.04 5.10 0.24
N PHE A 36 3.25 5.25 1.54
CA PHE A 36 4.58 5.54 2.11
C PHE A 36 5.54 4.35 1.97
N SER A 37 5.05 3.13 2.23
CA SER A 37 5.87 1.93 2.03
C SER A 37 6.22 1.72 0.55
N ALA A 38 5.29 2.03 -0.37
CA ALA A 38 5.52 1.92 -1.81
C ALA A 38 6.63 2.86 -2.29
N LEU A 39 6.64 4.10 -1.80
CA LEU A 39 7.68 5.08 -2.12
C LEU A 39 9.07 4.61 -1.67
N VAL A 40 9.20 4.10 -0.44
CA VAL A 40 10.48 3.55 0.07
C VAL A 40 10.97 2.39 -0.78
N TRP A 41 10.07 1.49 -1.16
CA TRP A 41 10.42 0.34 -1.96
C TRP A 41 10.90 0.75 -3.36
N ASP A 42 10.21 1.69 -3.99
CA ASP A 42 10.60 2.17 -5.31
C ASP A 42 11.99 2.83 -5.27
N GLU A 43 12.30 3.57 -4.21
CA GLU A 43 13.64 4.14 -4.02
C GLU A 43 14.71 3.11 -3.70
N LEU A 44 14.41 2.14 -2.82
CA LEU A 44 15.32 1.04 -2.52
C LEU A 44 15.64 0.26 -3.80
N MET A 45 14.62 -0.06 -4.58
CA MET A 45 14.79 -0.75 -5.85
C MET A 45 15.57 0.10 -6.84
N ASN A 46 15.32 1.41 -6.92
CA ASN A 46 16.08 2.32 -7.79
C ASN A 46 17.55 2.43 -7.36
N LEU A 47 17.84 2.45 -6.06
CA LEU A 47 19.19 2.40 -5.50
C LEU A 47 19.88 1.05 -5.82
N MET A 48 19.18 -0.07 -5.65
CA MET A 48 19.71 -1.41 -5.95
C MET A 48 19.94 -1.63 -7.44
N MET A 49 19.06 -1.09 -8.30
CA MET A 49 19.16 -1.24 -9.76
C MET A 49 20.12 -0.22 -10.38
N GLY A 50 20.56 0.80 -9.64
CA GLY A 50 21.60 1.73 -10.08
C GLY A 50 21.27 2.47 -11.38
N GLY A 51 19.99 2.69 -11.69
CA GLY A 51 19.53 3.30 -12.95
C GLY A 51 19.34 2.33 -14.13
N ASN A 52 19.57 1.02 -13.96
CA ASN A 52 19.28 0.02 -14.99
C ASN A 52 17.83 -0.47 -14.90
N PHE A 53 17.07 -0.35 -15.99
CA PHE A 53 15.71 -0.90 -16.09
C PHE A 53 15.74 -2.30 -16.68
N ILE A 54 15.31 -3.29 -15.90
CA ILE A 54 15.14 -4.66 -16.38
C ILE A 54 13.77 -4.76 -17.05
N ILE A 55 13.77 -4.95 -18.37
CA ILE A 55 12.56 -5.14 -19.16
C ILE A 55 12.23 -6.63 -19.14
N LEU A 56 11.20 -7.02 -18.39
CA LEU A 56 10.71 -8.40 -18.32
C LEU A 56 9.42 -8.56 -19.14
N PRO A 57 9.11 -9.77 -19.64
CA PRO A 57 7.83 -10.09 -20.25
C PRO A 57 6.65 -9.72 -19.34
N LEU A 58 5.59 -9.16 -19.93
CA LEU A 58 4.37 -8.69 -19.24
C LEU A 58 3.83 -9.64 -18.14
N PRO A 59 3.73 -10.98 -18.34
CA PRO A 59 3.18 -11.87 -17.32
C PRO A 59 4.04 -11.92 -16.06
N ILE A 60 5.36 -11.95 -16.23
CA ILE A 60 6.33 -12.03 -15.14
C ILE A 60 6.36 -10.70 -14.39
N MET A 61 6.28 -9.58 -15.11
CA MET A 61 6.22 -8.25 -14.51
C MET A 61 4.98 -8.08 -13.61
N LEU A 62 3.84 -8.66 -14.00
CA LEU A 62 2.59 -8.56 -13.25
C LEU A 62 2.64 -9.38 -11.93
N VAL A 63 3.16 -10.60 -12.00
CA VAL A 63 3.38 -11.45 -10.81
C VAL A 63 4.37 -10.78 -9.85
N TRP A 64 5.47 -10.22 -10.38
CA TRP A 64 6.44 -9.48 -9.59
C TRP A 64 5.83 -8.25 -8.91
N LYS A 65 4.90 -7.55 -9.58
CA LYS A 65 4.18 -6.41 -9.01
C LYS A 65 3.23 -6.84 -7.88
N LEU A 66 2.52 -7.95 -8.05
CA LEU A 66 1.65 -8.53 -7.01
C LEU A 66 2.45 -9.02 -5.80
N PHE A 67 3.58 -9.68 -6.03
CA PHE A 67 4.45 -10.15 -4.97
C PHE A 67 4.98 -8.98 -4.13
N LYS A 68 5.43 -7.91 -4.80
CA LYS A 68 5.81 -6.66 -4.13
C LYS A 68 4.65 -6.07 -3.32
N LEU A 69 3.45 -5.97 -3.90
CA LEU A 69 2.27 -5.45 -3.21
C LEU A 69 1.98 -6.21 -1.90
N LEU A 70 2.01 -7.54 -1.94
CA LEU A 70 1.80 -8.40 -0.78
C LEU A 70 2.90 -8.24 0.27
N LEU A 71 4.16 -8.21 -0.16
CA LEU A 71 5.31 -8.09 0.74
C LEU A 71 5.31 -6.71 1.42
N LEU A 72 5.01 -5.65 0.69
CA LEU A 72 4.82 -4.31 1.26
C LEU A 72 3.64 -4.25 2.22
N PHE A 73 2.52 -4.90 1.91
CA PHE A 73 1.36 -4.89 2.79
C PHE A 73 1.64 -5.61 4.11
N LEU A 74 2.36 -6.73 4.08
CA LEU A 74 2.72 -7.49 5.26
C LEU A 74 3.75 -6.77 6.14
N PHE A 75 4.71 -6.07 5.52
CA PHE A 75 5.76 -5.31 6.21
C PHE A 75 5.44 -3.81 6.34
N ALA A 76 4.23 -3.38 5.99
CA ALA A 76 3.85 -1.96 5.97
C ALA A 76 4.08 -1.29 7.33
N PHE A 77 3.81 -1.99 8.43
CA PHE A 77 4.01 -1.46 9.78
C PHE A 77 5.48 -1.13 10.10
N ILE A 78 6.43 -1.89 9.54
CA ILE A 78 7.88 -1.71 9.77
C ILE A 78 8.48 -0.74 8.74
N ILE A 79 8.04 -0.82 7.48
CA ILE A 79 8.59 -0.03 6.38
C ILE A 79 8.00 1.40 6.37
N ALA A 80 6.77 1.60 6.83
CA ALA A 80 6.13 2.92 6.88
C ALA A 80 6.87 3.96 7.74
N PRO A 81 7.35 3.69 8.97
CA PRO A 81 8.13 4.67 9.72
C PRO A 81 9.43 5.07 8.99
N VAL A 82 10.03 4.15 8.23
CA VAL A 82 11.18 4.47 7.35
C VAL A 82 10.76 5.42 6.24
N GLY A 83 9.57 5.24 5.64
CA GLY A 83 9.03 6.14 4.61
C GLY A 83 8.69 7.53 5.13
N ILE A 84 8.13 7.62 6.34
CA ILE A 84 7.87 8.89 7.00
C ILE A 84 9.19 9.61 7.32
N ALA A 85 10.19 8.89 7.85
CA ALA A 85 11.52 9.44 8.12
C ALA A 85 12.20 9.92 6.83
N TYR A 86 12.06 9.17 5.73
CA TYR A 86 12.59 9.53 4.43
C TYR A 86 12.02 10.85 3.91
N ILE A 87 10.69 11.01 3.96
CA ILE A 87 10.03 12.26 3.55
C ILE A 87 10.43 13.42 4.48
N ALA A 88 10.55 13.17 5.78
CA ALA A 88 10.96 14.19 6.74
C ALA A 88 12.39 14.70 6.49
N ILE A 89 13.32 13.81 6.10
CA ILE A 89 14.68 14.19 5.72
C ILE A 89 14.63 14.97 4.39
N ARG A 90 13.95 14.45 3.38
CA ARG A 90 13.88 15.09 2.05
C ARG A 90 13.24 16.48 2.12
N ASN A 91 12.24 16.69 2.97
CA ASN A 91 11.57 17.98 3.18
C ASN A 91 12.40 18.97 4.03
N LYS A 92 13.36 18.49 4.83
CA LYS A 92 14.28 19.36 5.60
C LYS A 92 15.45 19.89 4.77
N TYR A 93 15.72 19.31 3.61
CA TYR A 93 16.78 19.75 2.68
C TYR A 93 16.22 20.52 1.47
N ALA A 94 14.98 21.01 1.53
CA ALA A 94 14.35 21.87 0.53
C ALA A 94 14.32 23.33 1.00
#